data_AF-A0A4R2NF69-F1
#
_entry.id   AF-A0A4R2NF69-F1
#
_cell.length_a   1.000
_cell.length_b   1.000
_cell.length_c   1.000
_cell.angle_alpha   90.00
_cell.angle_beta   90.00
_cell.angle_gamma   90.00
#
_symmetry.space_group_name_H-M   'P 1'
#
loop_
_entity.id
_entity.type
_entity.pdbx_description
1 polymer ?
#
loop_
_entity_poly.entity_id
_entity_poly.type
_entity_poly.pdbx_seq_one_letter_code
_entity_poly.pdbx_strand_id
1 'polypeptide(L)'
;MLQTGNPNVRFAPRPVEGITDSNQVEPERLILDGQQRLTSLFQSLMLGKPVKTRDTRGKEIYRYYYINIDKIIIPKLIEKKQLLVFPRIK
;
A
#
# COMPACT_ATOMS: atom_id res chain seq x y z
N MET A 1 -4.68 5.59 16.01
CA MET A 1 -3.38 6.29 16.06
C MET A 1 -2.83 6.15 17.47
N LEU A 2 -1.56 5.81 17.64
CA LEU A 2 -0.87 5.92 18.94
C LEU A 2 0.14 7.07 18.87
N GLN A 3 0.20 7.85 19.95
CA GLN A 3 1.25 8.85 20.17
C GLN A 3 2.47 8.16 20.77
N THR A 4 3.65 8.48 20.28
CA THR A 4 4.91 7.99 20.85
C THR A 4 5.20 8.76 22.14
N GLY A 5 5.01 8.12 23.29
CA GLY A 5 5.23 8.75 24.60
C GLY A 5 5.31 7.79 25.79
N ASN A 6 5.29 6.47 25.56
CA ASN A 6 5.41 5.48 26.63
C ASN A 6 6.84 4.87 26.63
N PRO A 7 7.68 5.12 27.65
CA PRO A 7 9.06 4.64 27.70
C PRO A 7 9.18 3.10 27.76
N ASN A 8 8.09 2.39 28.09
CA ASN A 8 8.09 0.93 28.26
C ASN A 8 7.76 0.15 26.97
N VAL A 9 7.40 0.81 25.87
CA VAL A 9 7.08 0.12 24.60
C VAL A 9 7.86 0.76 23.45
N ARG A 10 8.93 0.08 23.01
CA ARG A 10 9.70 0.46 21.83
C ARG A 10 9.19 -0.31 20.62
N PHE A 11 8.51 0.38 19.71
CA PHE A 11 8.18 -0.16 18.39
C PHE A 11 9.39 -0.01 17.47
N ALA A 12 9.53 -0.89 16.47
CA ALA A 12 10.52 -0.73 15.39
C ALA A 12 9.81 -0.10 14.17
N PRO A 13 9.66 1.24 14.13
CA PRO A 13 8.94 1.89 13.04
C PRO A 13 9.68 1.67 11.72
N ARG A 14 8.91 1.46 10.65
CA ARG A 14 9.40 1.49 9.28
C ARG A 14 8.74 2.66 8.57
N PRO A 15 9.48 3.44 7.75
CA PRO A 15 8.89 4.43 6.88
C PRO A 15 7.76 3.84 6.04
N VAL A 16 6.78 4.67 5.70
CA VAL A 16 5.76 4.31 4.71
C VAL A 16 6.45 4.06 3.37
N GLU A 17 5.96 3.08 2.63
CA GLU A 17 6.44 2.74 1.28
C GLU A 17 6.44 3.98 0.37
N GLY A 18 7.56 4.22 -0.31
CA GLY A 18 7.72 5.36 -1.23
C GLY A 18 8.56 6.53 -0.71
N ILE A 19 8.83 6.59 0.60
CA ILE A 19 9.73 7.58 1.19
C ILE A 19 11.17 7.20 0.79
N THR A 20 11.86 8.11 0.10
CA THR A 20 13.23 7.89 -0.40
C THR A 20 14.28 8.50 0.53
N ASP A 21 13.91 9.58 1.23
CA ASP A 21 14.74 10.21 2.26
C ASP A 21 14.39 9.63 3.63
N SER A 22 15.13 8.59 4.01
CA SER A 22 15.00 7.94 5.31
C SER A 22 15.94 8.54 6.35
N ASN A 23 16.14 9.87 6.35
CA ASN A 23 16.75 10.49 7.53
C ASN A 23 15.96 9.99 8.73
N GLN A 24 16.65 9.30 9.65
CA GLN A 24 16.06 8.53 10.75
C GLN A 24 15.43 9.49 11.76
N VAL A 25 14.34 10.13 11.36
CA VAL A 25 13.53 10.98 12.20
C VAL A 25 12.64 10.05 13.01
N GLU A 26 12.79 10.11 14.33
CA GLU A 26 11.89 9.43 15.25
C GLU A 26 10.46 9.95 15.01
N PRO A 27 9.52 9.09 14.58
CA PRO A 27 8.19 9.55 14.22
C PRO A 27 7.35 9.85 15.46
N GLU A 28 6.71 11.03 15.50
CA GLU A 28 5.81 11.42 16.61
C GLU A 28 4.51 10.58 16.70
N ARG A 29 4.15 9.90 15.61
CA ARG A 29 2.91 9.12 15.51
C ARG A 29 3.15 7.83 14.74
N LEU A 30 2.55 6.75 15.24
CA LEU A 30 2.61 5.43 14.61
C LEU A 30 1.23 5.01 14.07
N ILE A 31 1.24 4.42 12.88
CA ILE A 31 0.07 3.76 12.29
C ILE A 31 0.04 2.33 12.85
N LEU A 32 -1.07 1.97 13.50
CA LEU A 32 -1.26 0.66 14.17
C LEU A 32 -2.05 -0.35 13.36
N ASP A 33 -2.66 0.07 12.26
CA ASP A 33 -3.26 -0.89 11.32
C ASP A 33 -2.08 -1.64 10.72
N GLY A 34 -2.01 -2.96 10.97
CA GLY A 34 -0.98 -3.82 10.42
C GLY A 34 -0.76 -3.44 8.96
N GLN A 35 0.50 -3.19 8.60
CA GLN A 35 1.02 -2.34 7.52
C GLN A 35 0.62 -2.76 6.08
N GLN A 36 -0.55 -3.36 5.88
CA GLN A 36 -0.95 -4.07 4.68
C GLN A 36 -2.10 -3.35 3.96
N ARG A 37 -3.23 -3.04 4.62
CA ARG A 37 -4.39 -2.48 3.91
C ARG A 37 -4.22 -1.03 3.52
N LEU A 38 -3.95 -0.16 4.48
CA LEU A 38 -3.77 1.27 4.22
C LEU A 38 -2.57 1.53 3.30
N THR A 39 -1.45 0.83 3.55
CA THR A 39 -0.24 0.92 2.72
C THR A 39 -0.52 0.47 1.28
N SER A 40 -1.28 -0.61 1.07
CA SER A 40 -1.61 -1.06 -0.29
C SER A 40 -2.51 -0.07 -1.02
N LEU A 41 -3.51 0.48 -0.32
CA LEU A 41 -4.39 1.50 -0.89
C LEU A 41 -3.61 2.75 -1.29
N PHE A 42 -2.76 3.26 -0.39
CA PHE A 42 -1.87 4.39 -0.68
C PHE A 42 -0.98 4.11 -1.88
N GLN A 43 -0.31 2.96 -1.91
CA GLN A 43 0.55 2.57 -3.04
C GLN A 43 -0.23 2.49 -4.36
N SER A 44 -1.48 2.00 -4.35
CA SER A 44 -2.30 1.87 -5.57
C SER A 44 -2.85 3.19 -6.10
N LEU A 45 -3.13 4.17 -5.23
CA LEU A 45 -3.83 5.40 -5.63
C LEU A 45 -2.92 6.62 -5.72
N MET A 46 -1.89 6.72 -4.88
CA MET A 46 -1.17 7.97 -4.65
C MET A 46 0.33 7.90 -4.98
N LEU A 47 0.96 6.71 -4.91
CA LEU A 47 2.41 6.61 -4.97
C LEU A 47 2.99 6.82 -6.39
N GLY A 48 2.18 6.67 -7.45
CA GLY A 48 2.64 6.83 -8.83
C GLY A 48 3.73 5.83 -9.28
N LYS A 49 4.01 4.81 -8.46
CA LYS A 49 4.99 3.73 -8.69
C LYS A 49 4.27 2.38 -8.57
N PRO A 50 4.80 1.30 -9.17
CA PRO A 50 4.14 0.01 -9.12
C PRO A 50 4.14 -0.51 -7.68
N VAL A 51 3.00 -1.05 -7.25
CA VAL A 51 2.79 -1.58 -5.90
C VAL A 51 3.65 -2.81 -5.71
N LYS A 52 4.42 -2.83 -4.63
CA LYS A 52 5.21 -3.98 -4.20
C LYS A 52 4.31 -4.95 -3.45
N THR A 53 4.16 -6.18 -3.96
CA THR A 53 3.29 -7.20 -3.36
C THR A 53 3.85 -8.61 -3.55
N ARG A 54 3.15 -9.63 -3.07
CA ARG A 54 3.53 -11.05 -3.22
C ARG A 54 2.47 -11.82 -3.99
N ASP A 55 2.90 -12.76 -4.83
CA ASP A 55 1.98 -13.70 -5.47
C ASP A 55 1.50 -14.79 -4.49
N THR A 56 0.63 -15.69 -4.96
CA THR A 56 0.10 -16.81 -4.17
C THR A 56 1.18 -17.80 -3.72
N ARG A 57 2.37 -17.76 -4.32
CA ARG A 57 3.53 -18.58 -4.00
C ARG A 57 4.53 -17.84 -3.09
N GLY A 58 4.18 -16.63 -2.64
CA GLY A 58 5.03 -15.80 -1.79
C GLY A 58 6.14 -15.05 -2.53
N LYS A 59 6.22 -15.15 -3.87
CA LYS A 59 7.23 -14.46 -4.67
C LYS A 59 6.94 -12.97 -4.72
N GLU A 60 7.96 -12.15 -4.51
CA GLU A 60 7.87 -10.70 -4.65
C GLU A 60 7.60 -10.29 -6.11
N ILE A 61 6.60 -9.42 -6.30
CA ILE A 61 6.15 -8.92 -7.61
C ILE A 61 5.78 -7.43 -7.53
N TYR A 62 5.83 -6.77 -8.69
CA TYR A 62 5.50 -5.34 -8.84
C TYR A 62 4.37 -5.19 -9.84
N ARG A 63 3.28 -4.52 -9.45
CA ARG A 63 2.04 -4.40 -10.24
C ARG A 63 1.50 -2.99 -10.28
N TYR A 64 0.98 -2.59 -11.43
CA TYR A 64 0.09 -1.45 -11.55
C TYR A 64 -1.36 -1.93 -11.50
N TYR A 65 -2.18 -1.23 -10.73
CA TYR A 65 -3.61 -1.48 -10.61
C TYR A 65 -4.36 -0.37 -11.31
N TYR A 66 -5.19 -0.74 -12.29
CA TYR A 66 -6.06 0.19 -13.00
C TYR A 66 -7.50 -0.24 -12.85
N ILE A 67 -8.36 0.75 -12.95
CA ILE A 67 -9.79 0.59 -12.88
C ILE A 67 -10.33 0.73 -14.30
N ASN A 68 -11.02 -0.30 -14.79
CA ASN A 68 -11.71 -0.18 -16.08
C ASN A 68 -13.02 0.59 -15.86
N ILE A 69 -13.04 1.86 -16.26
CA ILE A 69 -14.16 2.78 -16.05
C ILE A 69 -15.43 2.26 -16.75
N ASP A 70 -15.33 1.77 -17.98
CA ASP A 70 -16.47 1.28 -18.76
C ASP A 70 -17.18 0.09 -18.08
N LYS A 71 -16.43 -0.72 -17.34
CA LYS A 71 -16.97 -1.86 -16.58
C LYS A 71 -17.66 -1.47 -15.28
N ILE A 72 -17.42 -0.26 -14.75
CA ILE A 72 -17.93 0.20 -13.45
C ILE A 72 -19.16 1.10 -13.58
N ILE A 73 -19.33 1.76 -14.72
CA ILE A 73 -20.47 2.65 -14.97
C ILE A 73 -21.81 1.88 -14.93
N ILE A 74 -21.80 0.55 -15.07
CA ILE A 74 -23.01 -0.29 -15.02
C ILE A 74 -23.30 -0.70 -13.56
N PRO A 75 -24.34 -0.15 -12.91
CA PRO A 75 -24.57 -0.31 -11.46
C PRO A 75 -24.77 -1.75 -10.98
N LYS A 76 -25.11 -2.66 -11.90
CA LYS A 76 -25.44 -4.05 -11.59
C LYS A 76 -24.23 -4.99 -11.53
N LEU A 77 -23.02 -4.51 -11.88
CA LEU A 77 -21.87 -5.37 -12.14
C LEU A 77 -20.65 -5.12 -11.23
N ILE A 78 -20.86 -4.61 -10.01
CA ILE A 78 -19.74 -4.38 -9.09
C ILE A 78 -19.24 -5.71 -8.48
N GLU A 79 -18.58 -6.54 -9.28
CA GLU A 79 -17.84 -7.73 -8.85
C GLU A 79 -16.33 -7.45 -8.81
N LYS A 80 -15.55 -8.27 -8.08
CA LYS A 80 -14.07 -8.16 -7.97
C LYS A 80 -13.30 -8.18 -9.31
N LYS A 81 -13.96 -8.41 -10.45
CA LYS A 81 -13.38 -8.55 -11.80
C LYS A 81 -13.12 -7.25 -12.56
N GLN A 82 -13.30 -6.09 -11.94
CA GLN A 82 -13.17 -4.78 -12.60
C GLN A 82 -11.78 -4.14 -12.48
N LEU A 83 -10.90 -4.77 -11.70
CA LEU A 83 -9.52 -4.33 -11.54
C LEU A 83 -8.65 -4.96 -12.64
N LEU A 84 -8.04 -4.11 -13.47
CA LEU A 84 -7.00 -4.52 -14.40
C LEU A 84 -5.64 -4.48 -13.69
N VAL A 85 -4.88 -5.56 -13.81
CA VAL A 85 -3.58 -5.70 -13.15
C VAL A 85 -2.52 -5.90 -14.21
N PHE A 86 -1.57 -4.97 -14.30
CA PHE A 86 -0.46 -5.05 -15.26
C PHE A 86 0.87 -5.25 -14.53
N PRO A 87 1.74 -6.15 -15.01
CA PRO A 87 3.10 -6.27 -14.48
C PRO A 87 3.91 -5.01 -14.81
N ARG A 88 4.91 -4.70 -13.99
CA ARG A 88 5.93 -3.72 -14.36
C ARG A 88 6.71 -4.23 -15.58
N ILE A 89 6.67 -3.49 -16.70
CA ILE A 89 7.52 -3.72 -17.87
C ILE A 89 8.91 -3.12 -17.57
N LYS A 90 9.98 -3.85 -17.93
CA LYS A 90 11.37 -3.43 -17.71
C LYS A 90 11.78 -2.30 -18.62
#